data_AF-A0A9P5JDU9-F1
#
_entry.id   AF-A0A9P5JDU9-F1
#
_cell.length_a   1.000
_cell.length_b   1.000
_cell.length_c   1.000
_cell.angle_alpha   90.00
_cell.angle_beta   90.00
_cell.angle_gamma   90.00
#
_symmetry.space_group_name_H-M   'P 1'
#
loop_
_entity.id
_entity.type
_entity.pdbx_description
1 polymer ?
#
loop_
_entity_poly.entity_id
_entity_poly.type
_entity_poly.pdbx_seq_one_letter_code
_entity_poly.pdbx_strand_id
1 'polypeptide(L)'
;MSFQLHYHTICACAGSQGMLASLQPFFVKRTRHFLNQALMFADRITHFLWASILLSAYFGRSRRLEEAFVVISPAARLASACGLDRLFDANGTNEETGLYLLPPPRNVGEMVDRLRLAHSIYITDQTLYILSGYPTTFKYDGRWGSPQEKNSTTPDRERTATENDALAEVWHSDMHLKVSIARIFERKSLPPLSDPRGLQPSEAVSTFNPHLILAHTTLYGSGLILWSLRAHEDIQAKDKLLECLQALWMFPCR
;
A
#
# COMPACT_ATOMS: atom_id res chain seq x y z
N MET A 1 17.21 -5.35 -4.19
CA MET A 1 18.10 -4.18 -4.13
C MET A 1 17.69 -2.99 -5.02
N SER A 2 17.29 -3.14 -6.29
CA SER A 2 17.03 -1.96 -7.16
C SER A 2 15.81 -1.09 -6.75
N PHE A 3 14.71 -1.67 -6.26
CA PHE A 3 13.47 -0.92 -6.00
C PHE A 3 13.51 0.05 -4.80
N GLN A 4 14.31 -0.22 -3.76
CA GLN A 4 14.42 0.65 -2.57
C GLN A 4 15.01 2.02 -2.91
N LEU A 5 16.09 2.04 -3.70
CA LEU A 5 16.71 3.30 -4.11
C LEU A 5 15.73 4.15 -4.92
N HIS A 6 14.98 3.52 -5.83
CA HIS A 6 13.98 4.19 -6.65
C HIS A 6 12.86 4.80 -5.79
N TYR A 7 12.40 4.13 -4.72
CA TYR A 7 11.38 4.67 -3.82
C TYR A 7 11.84 5.93 -3.06
N HIS A 8 13.04 5.90 -2.49
CA HIS A 8 13.58 7.05 -1.77
C HIS A 8 13.78 8.25 -2.71
N THR A 9 14.26 8.00 -3.92
CA THR A 9 14.39 9.05 -4.94
C THR A 9 13.03 9.64 -5.31
N ILE A 10 11.99 8.83 -5.49
CA ILE A 10 10.62 9.31 -5.75
C ILE A 10 10.13 10.23 -4.63
N CYS A 11 10.28 9.80 -3.38
CA CYS A 11 9.82 10.56 -2.23
C CYS A 11 10.58 11.88 -2.09
N ALA A 12 11.89 11.88 -2.32
CA ALA A 12 12.71 13.09 -2.30
C ALA A 12 12.30 14.06 -3.42
N CYS A 13 12.04 13.57 -4.64
CA CYS A 13 11.66 14.39 -5.78
C CYS A 13 10.29 15.08 -5.62
N ALA A 14 9.35 14.50 -4.87
CA ALA A 14 8.01 15.06 -4.73
C ALA A 14 7.96 16.35 -3.88
N GLY A 15 8.93 16.54 -2.98
CA GLY A 15 9.03 17.73 -2.12
C GLY A 15 10.20 18.67 -2.45
N SER A 16 11.17 18.22 -3.23
CA SER A 16 12.37 19.02 -3.52
C SER A 16 12.12 20.04 -4.64
N GLN A 17 12.35 21.32 -4.37
CA GLN A 17 12.59 22.30 -5.43
C GLN A 17 14.04 22.15 -5.94
N GLY A 18 14.27 22.26 -7.26
CA GLY A 18 15.62 22.27 -7.85
C GLY A 18 15.98 21.06 -8.73
N MET A 19 17.25 20.67 -8.74
CA MET A 19 17.83 19.72 -9.70
C MET A 19 17.10 18.36 -9.74
N LEU A 20 16.63 17.87 -8.59
CA LEU A 20 15.90 16.60 -8.50
C LEU A 20 14.52 16.65 -9.17
N ALA A 21 13.88 17.82 -9.24
CA ALA A 21 12.62 17.98 -9.96
C ALA A 21 12.80 17.74 -11.47
N SER A 22 13.97 18.08 -12.02
CA SER A 22 14.28 17.86 -13.44
C SER A 22 14.40 16.37 -13.82
N LEU A 23 14.70 15.50 -12.86
CA LEU A 23 14.82 14.04 -13.04
C LEU A 23 13.47 13.32 -12.97
N GLN A 24 12.46 13.98 -12.42
CA GLN A 24 11.14 13.40 -12.18
C GLN A 24 10.47 12.85 -13.46
N PRO A 25 10.49 13.55 -14.63
CA PRO A 25 9.91 13.01 -15.86
C PRO A 25 10.62 11.75 -16.36
N PHE A 26 11.95 11.69 -16.20
CA PHE A 26 12.75 10.54 -16.59
C PHE A 26 12.42 9.32 -15.74
N PHE A 27 12.28 9.51 -14.42
CA PHE A 27 11.89 8.46 -13.50
C PHE A 27 10.52 7.88 -13.87
N VAL A 28 9.52 8.75 -14.06
CA VAL A 28 8.15 8.33 -14.39
C VAL A 28 8.13 7.58 -15.72
N LYS A 29 8.82 8.11 -16.74
CA LYS A 29 8.93 7.47 -18.06
C LYS A 29 9.56 6.09 -17.96
N ARG A 30 10.66 5.95 -17.22
CA ARG A 30 11.38 4.69 -17.06
C ARG A 30 10.58 3.67 -16.25
N THR A 31 9.90 4.11 -15.19
CA THR A 31 9.04 3.24 -14.37
C THR A 31 7.86 2.69 -15.19
N ARG A 32 7.16 3.55 -15.93
CA ARG A 32 6.08 3.13 -16.85
C ARG A 32 6.57 2.14 -17.90
N HIS A 33 7.76 2.36 -18.47
CA HIS A 33 8.37 1.43 -19.42
C HIS A 33 8.57 0.03 -18.81
N PHE A 34 9.15 -0.07 -17.61
CA PHE A 34 9.36 -1.37 -16.95
C PHE A 34 8.06 -2.02 -16.45
N LEU A 35 7.07 -1.22 -16.03
CA LEU A 35 5.73 -1.73 -15.71
C LEU A 35 5.09 -2.42 -16.92
N ASN A 36 5.17 -1.78 -18.10
CA ASN A 36 4.65 -2.37 -19.34
C ASN A 36 5.40 -3.65 -19.72
N GLN A 37 6.72 -3.69 -19.55
CA GLN A 37 7.50 -4.92 -19.78
C GLN A 37 7.07 -6.05 -18.82
N ALA A 38 6.92 -5.76 -17.53
CA ALA A 38 6.51 -6.75 -16.53
C ALA A 38 5.13 -7.35 -16.85
N LEU A 39 4.18 -6.52 -17.31
CA LEU A 39 2.87 -7.00 -17.76
C LEU A 39 2.96 -7.84 -19.03
N MET A 40 3.76 -7.40 -20.02
CA MET A 40 3.87 -8.07 -21.31
C MET A 40 4.39 -9.50 -21.18
N PHE A 41 5.34 -9.73 -20.27
CA PHE A 41 5.90 -11.06 -20.02
C PHE A 41 5.17 -11.82 -18.91
N ALA A 42 4.14 -11.20 -18.29
CA ALA A 42 3.50 -11.68 -17.07
C ALA A 42 4.52 -12.12 -15.99
N ASP A 43 5.70 -11.49 -15.99
CA ASP A 43 6.81 -11.84 -15.13
C ASP A 43 6.87 -10.85 -13.97
N ARG A 44 7.34 -11.32 -12.80
CA ARG A 44 7.55 -10.43 -11.63
C ARG A 44 6.30 -9.63 -11.23
N ILE A 45 5.11 -10.21 -11.34
CA ILE A 45 3.81 -9.54 -11.03
C ILE A 45 3.83 -8.82 -9.67
N THR A 46 4.41 -9.43 -8.64
CA THR A 46 4.58 -8.81 -7.33
C THR A 46 5.35 -7.48 -7.40
N HIS A 47 6.40 -7.40 -8.23
CA HIS A 47 7.16 -6.17 -8.45
C HIS A 47 6.36 -5.14 -9.25
N PHE A 48 5.59 -5.57 -10.24
CA PHE A 48 4.67 -4.70 -10.97
C PHE A 48 3.66 -4.04 -10.02
N LEU A 49 3.06 -4.83 -9.12
CA LEU A 49 2.08 -4.35 -8.16
C LEU A 49 2.71 -3.34 -7.17
N TRP A 50 3.88 -3.66 -6.60
CA TRP A 50 4.62 -2.70 -5.76
C TRP A 50 4.95 -1.42 -6.51
N ALA A 51 5.52 -1.51 -7.71
CA ALA A 51 5.88 -0.34 -8.50
C ALA A 51 4.65 0.53 -8.85
N SER A 52 3.48 -0.09 -9.08
CA SER A 52 2.23 0.62 -9.33
C SER A 52 1.74 1.38 -8.09
N ILE A 53 1.83 0.78 -6.90
CA ILE A 53 1.53 1.45 -5.63
C ILE A 53 2.44 2.67 -5.43
N LEU A 54 3.75 2.50 -5.64
CA LEU A 54 4.72 3.58 -5.48
C LEU A 54 4.47 4.74 -6.45
N LEU A 55 4.19 4.41 -7.71
CA LEU A 55 3.92 5.39 -8.75
C LEU A 55 2.59 6.11 -8.52
N SER A 56 1.56 5.39 -8.05
CA SER A 56 0.28 5.99 -7.64
C SER A 56 0.45 6.94 -6.45
N ALA A 57 1.18 6.53 -5.41
CA ALA A 57 1.48 7.38 -4.26
C ALA A 57 2.24 8.66 -4.66
N TYR A 58 3.17 8.53 -5.62
CA TYR A 58 3.88 9.68 -6.19
C TYR A 58 2.93 10.66 -6.92
N PHE A 59 2.03 10.17 -7.76
CA PHE A 59 1.04 11.02 -8.42
C PHE A 59 0.09 11.66 -7.41
N GLY A 60 -0.32 10.91 -6.38
CA GLY A 60 -1.12 11.43 -5.26
C GLY A 60 -0.45 12.59 -4.55
N ARG A 61 0.83 12.45 -4.18
CA ARG A 61 1.61 13.55 -3.57
C ARG A 61 1.78 14.75 -4.50
N SER A 62 1.90 14.51 -5.80
CA SER A 62 1.99 15.56 -6.81
C SER A 62 0.63 16.20 -7.16
N ARG A 63 -0.44 15.88 -6.41
CA ARG A 63 -1.85 16.29 -6.67
C ARG A 63 -2.40 15.87 -8.04
N ARG A 64 -1.80 14.87 -8.68
CA ARG A 64 -2.24 14.29 -9.96
C ARG A 64 -3.13 13.06 -9.69
N LEU A 65 -4.27 13.28 -9.04
CA LEU A 65 -5.12 12.20 -8.52
C LEU A 65 -5.67 11.28 -9.62
N GLU A 66 -6.04 11.85 -10.77
CA GLU A 66 -6.49 11.07 -11.93
C GLU A 66 -5.42 10.07 -12.40
N GLU A 67 -4.17 10.53 -12.53
CA GLU A 67 -3.06 9.65 -12.92
C GLU A 67 -2.74 8.62 -11.85
N ALA A 68 -2.86 8.99 -10.58
CA ALA A 68 -2.72 8.04 -9.48
C ALA A 68 -3.76 6.91 -9.57
N PHE A 69 -5.00 7.26 -9.92
CA PHE A 69 -6.12 6.32 -10.07
C PHE A 69 -5.93 5.42 -11.29
N VAL A 70 -5.58 5.99 -12.43
CA VAL A 70 -5.28 5.25 -13.67
C VAL A 70 -4.17 4.22 -13.46
N VAL A 71 -3.22 4.48 -12.57
CA VAL A 71 -2.16 3.51 -12.23
C VAL A 71 -2.63 2.45 -11.24
N ILE A 72 -3.30 2.83 -10.14
CA ILE A 72 -3.63 1.85 -9.08
C ILE A 72 -4.83 0.98 -9.45
N SER A 73 -5.83 1.48 -10.19
CA SER A 73 -7.04 0.72 -10.48
C SER A 73 -6.75 -0.57 -11.27
N PRO A 74 -5.96 -0.57 -12.37
CA PRO A 74 -5.57 -1.80 -13.04
C PRO A 74 -4.74 -2.74 -12.15
N ALA A 75 -3.85 -2.19 -11.33
CA ALA A 75 -3.04 -2.98 -10.39
C ALA A 75 -3.92 -3.65 -9.32
N ALA A 76 -4.95 -2.97 -8.83
CA ALA A 76 -5.95 -3.52 -7.93
C ALA A 76 -6.70 -4.69 -8.57
N ARG A 77 -7.20 -4.55 -9.81
CA ARG A 77 -7.87 -5.66 -10.51
C ARG A 77 -6.94 -6.85 -10.71
N LEU A 78 -5.68 -6.57 -11.10
CA LEU A 78 -4.68 -7.62 -11.28
C LEU A 78 -4.41 -8.34 -9.95
N ALA A 79 -4.31 -7.62 -8.83
CA ALA A 79 -4.14 -8.20 -7.51
C ALA A 79 -5.31 -9.12 -7.12
N SER A 80 -6.56 -8.71 -7.37
CA SER A 80 -7.73 -9.58 -7.17
C SER A 80 -7.70 -10.80 -8.09
N ALA A 81 -7.30 -10.64 -9.37
CA ALA A 81 -7.11 -11.76 -10.29
C ALA A 81 -5.99 -12.72 -9.84
N CYS A 82 -5.00 -12.22 -9.10
CA CYS A 82 -3.97 -13.02 -8.46
C CYS A 82 -4.42 -13.71 -7.15
N GLY A 83 -5.67 -13.50 -6.72
CA GLY A 83 -6.20 -14.04 -5.47
C GLY A 83 -5.67 -13.37 -4.21
N LEU A 84 -5.06 -12.17 -4.33
CA LEU A 84 -4.50 -11.46 -3.18
C LEU A 84 -5.58 -10.99 -2.19
N ASP A 85 -6.81 -10.80 -2.66
CA ASP A 85 -8.00 -10.51 -1.85
C ASP A 85 -8.46 -11.70 -1.00
N ARG A 86 -8.12 -12.94 -1.41
CA ARG A 86 -8.56 -14.19 -0.77
C ARG A 86 -7.52 -14.87 0.11
N LEU A 87 -6.34 -14.27 0.28
CA LEU A 87 -5.26 -14.84 1.12
C LEU A 87 -5.68 -15.11 2.57
N PHE A 88 -6.80 -14.55 3.02
CA PHE A 88 -7.33 -14.67 4.38
C PHE A 88 -8.45 -15.69 4.55
N ASP A 89 -8.91 -16.36 3.49
CA ASP A 89 -9.93 -17.40 3.62
C ASP A 89 -9.31 -18.66 4.25
N ALA A 90 -9.19 -18.63 5.58
CA ALA A 90 -8.65 -19.69 6.44
C ALA A 90 -9.43 -21.02 6.32
N ASN A 91 -10.61 -20.98 5.70
CA ASN A 91 -11.41 -22.17 5.44
C ASN A 91 -10.78 -23.09 4.40
N GLY A 92 -9.76 -22.63 3.66
CA GLY A 92 -8.78 -23.53 3.03
C GLY A 92 -9.35 -24.51 2.00
N THR A 93 -10.60 -24.34 1.57
CA THR A 93 -11.18 -25.06 0.43
C THR A 93 -10.66 -24.44 -0.86
N ASN A 94 -9.33 -24.40 -0.99
CA ASN A 94 -8.60 -23.96 -2.18
C ASN A 94 -8.64 -25.04 -3.29
N GLU A 95 -9.34 -26.15 -3.08
CA GLU A 95 -9.41 -27.25 -4.04
C GLU A 95 -10.18 -26.91 -5.32
N GLU A 96 -11.02 -25.86 -5.33
CA GLU A 96 -11.92 -25.60 -6.48
C GLU A 96 -11.78 -24.22 -7.15
N THR A 97 -11.00 -23.28 -6.61
CA THR A 97 -10.83 -21.97 -7.28
C THR A 97 -9.62 -21.96 -8.18
N GLY A 98 -9.87 -22.28 -9.45
CA GLY A 98 -8.89 -22.40 -10.52
C GLY A 98 -8.01 -21.16 -10.77
N LEU A 99 -6.86 -21.45 -11.39
CA LEU A 99 -6.01 -20.55 -12.16
C LEU A 99 -5.74 -19.17 -11.54
N TYR A 100 -5.26 -19.14 -10.30
CA TYR A 100 -4.58 -17.94 -9.80
C TYR A 100 -3.32 -17.68 -10.62
N LEU A 101 -3.13 -16.42 -11.02
CA LEU A 101 -1.96 -16.01 -11.79
C LEU A 101 -0.65 -16.14 -10.99
N LEU A 102 -0.72 -16.02 -9.65
CA LEU A 102 0.40 -16.28 -8.76
C LEU A 102 0.37 -17.74 -8.29
N PRO A 103 1.51 -18.46 -8.29
CA PRO A 103 1.60 -19.78 -7.67
C PRO A 103 1.32 -19.67 -6.16
N PRO A 104 0.96 -20.75 -5.45
CA PRO A 104 0.86 -20.72 -3.99
C PRO A 104 2.16 -20.19 -3.33
N PRO A 105 2.07 -19.47 -2.21
CA PRO A 105 3.26 -18.99 -1.49
C PRO A 105 4.12 -20.18 -1.03
N ARG A 106 5.43 -20.11 -1.24
CA ARG A 106 6.37 -21.22 -0.95
C ARG A 106 6.70 -21.35 0.53
N ASN A 107 6.55 -20.26 1.28
CA ASN A 107 6.87 -20.17 2.69
C ASN A 107 6.07 -19.04 3.36
N VAL A 108 6.14 -18.97 4.69
CA VAL A 108 5.44 -17.96 5.50
C VAL A 108 5.88 -16.55 5.15
N GLY A 109 7.17 -16.33 4.86
CA GLY A 109 7.68 -15.01 4.47
C GLY A 109 7.01 -14.48 3.21
N GLU A 110 6.90 -15.32 2.17
CA GLU A 110 6.23 -14.98 0.92
C GLU A 110 4.73 -14.73 1.13
N MET A 111 4.08 -15.51 1.98
CA MET A 111 2.68 -15.29 2.36
C MET A 111 2.50 -13.92 3.01
N VAL A 112 3.34 -13.57 3.97
CA VAL A 112 3.32 -12.26 4.66
C VAL A 112 3.58 -11.12 3.67
N ASP A 113 4.51 -11.28 2.73
CA ASP A 113 4.80 -10.25 1.74
C ASP A 113 3.64 -10.02 0.76
N ARG A 114 2.95 -11.08 0.35
CA ARG A 114 1.73 -10.98 -0.46
C ARG A 114 0.59 -10.33 0.32
N LEU A 115 0.47 -10.62 1.61
CA LEU A 115 -0.49 -10.00 2.52
C LEU A 115 -0.29 -8.49 2.61
N ARG A 116 0.97 -8.09 2.82
CA ARG A 116 1.38 -6.68 2.86
C ARG A 116 1.06 -6.01 1.54
N LEU A 117 1.40 -6.65 0.42
CA LEU A 117 1.12 -6.13 -0.90
C LEU A 117 -0.38 -5.90 -1.13
N ALA A 118 -1.20 -6.89 -0.79
CA ALA A 118 -2.66 -6.80 -0.88
C ALA A 118 -3.16 -5.59 -0.06
N HIS A 119 -2.67 -5.44 1.18
CA HIS A 119 -3.10 -4.36 2.07
C HIS A 119 -2.68 -3.00 1.52
N SER A 120 -1.47 -2.95 1.00
CA SER A 120 -0.90 -1.77 0.39
C SER A 120 -1.76 -1.29 -0.79
N ILE A 121 -2.22 -2.21 -1.64
CA ILE A 121 -3.14 -1.89 -2.74
C ILE A 121 -4.48 -1.37 -2.20
N TYR A 122 -5.10 -2.10 -1.27
CA TYR A 122 -6.37 -1.72 -0.66
C TYR A 122 -6.33 -0.29 -0.11
N ILE A 123 -5.35 0.02 0.73
CA ILE A 123 -5.20 1.35 1.31
C ILE A 123 -5.02 2.42 0.24
N THR A 124 -4.19 2.17 -0.77
CA THR A 124 -3.91 3.17 -1.82
C THR A 124 -5.18 3.46 -2.61
N ASP A 125 -5.93 2.42 -2.97
CA ASP A 125 -7.20 2.52 -3.70
C ASP A 125 -8.28 3.26 -2.89
N GLN A 126 -8.45 2.90 -1.61
CA GLN A 126 -9.37 3.60 -0.70
C GLN A 126 -8.99 5.07 -0.48
N THR A 127 -7.69 5.35 -0.35
CA THR A 127 -7.21 6.73 -0.20
C THR A 127 -7.59 7.55 -1.42
N LEU A 128 -7.42 7.01 -2.62
CA LEU A 128 -7.82 7.72 -3.82
C LEU A 128 -9.34 7.89 -3.89
N TYR A 129 -10.14 6.88 -3.54
CA TYR A 129 -11.60 7.05 -3.44
C TYR A 129 -11.99 8.22 -2.54
N ILE A 130 -11.40 8.31 -1.35
CA ILE A 130 -11.67 9.42 -0.42
C ILE A 130 -11.26 10.77 -1.02
N LEU A 131 -10.10 10.84 -1.67
CA LEU A 131 -9.55 12.10 -2.17
C LEU A 131 -10.15 12.59 -3.49
N SER A 132 -10.67 11.68 -4.31
CA SER A 132 -11.09 11.98 -5.68
C SER A 132 -12.55 11.63 -5.98
N GLY A 133 -13.19 10.82 -5.14
CA GLY A 133 -14.50 10.23 -5.42
C GLY A 133 -14.47 9.07 -6.41
N TYR A 134 -13.32 8.66 -6.95
CA TYR A 134 -13.26 7.55 -7.90
C TYR A 134 -13.60 6.20 -7.24
N PRO A 135 -14.42 5.35 -7.88
CA PRO A 135 -14.87 4.11 -7.26
C PRO A 135 -13.70 3.19 -6.91
N THR A 136 -13.82 2.54 -5.75
CA THR A 136 -12.84 1.56 -5.29
C THR A 136 -12.88 0.33 -6.19
N THR A 137 -11.70 -0.14 -6.57
CA THR A 137 -11.51 -1.29 -7.43
C THR A 137 -11.15 -2.53 -6.62
N PHE A 138 -10.44 -2.35 -5.50
CA PHE A 138 -10.04 -3.43 -4.60
C PHE A 138 -11.01 -3.54 -3.43
N LYS A 139 -11.80 -4.62 -3.41
CA LYS A 139 -12.78 -4.84 -2.34
C LYS A 139 -12.11 -5.50 -1.13
N TYR A 140 -12.37 -4.94 0.04
CA TYR A 140 -12.05 -5.55 1.32
C TYR A 140 -13.33 -6.18 1.86
N ASP A 141 -13.29 -7.49 2.12
CA ASP A 141 -14.44 -8.27 2.56
C ASP A 141 -14.60 -8.31 4.09
N GLY A 142 -13.78 -7.57 4.83
CA GLY A 142 -13.84 -7.56 6.30
C GLY A 142 -13.01 -8.63 6.98
N ARG A 143 -12.49 -9.63 6.25
CA ARG A 143 -11.95 -10.87 6.84
C ARG A 143 -10.45 -10.87 7.07
N TRP A 144 -9.78 -9.73 6.90
CA TRP A 144 -8.34 -9.68 7.04
C TRP A 144 -7.98 -9.67 8.52
N GLY A 145 -7.29 -10.70 8.97
CA GLY A 145 -6.71 -10.69 10.30
C GLY A 145 -7.62 -11.20 11.40
N SER A 146 -8.42 -12.21 11.14
CA SER A 146 -8.78 -13.12 12.22
C SER A 146 -8.28 -14.49 11.80
N PRO A 147 -7.09 -14.93 12.27
CA PRO A 147 -6.83 -16.35 12.34
C PRO A 147 -8.05 -16.93 13.04
N GLN A 148 -8.93 -17.61 12.30
CA GLN A 148 -9.95 -18.38 12.98
C GLN A 148 -9.16 -19.39 13.80
N GLU A 149 -9.20 -19.23 15.11
CA GLU A 149 -8.80 -20.26 16.06
C GLU A 149 -9.61 -21.49 15.70
N LYS A 150 -9.08 -22.28 14.76
CA LYS A 150 -9.54 -23.63 14.54
C LYS A 150 -9.15 -24.32 15.83
N ASN A 151 -10.15 -24.71 16.61
CA ASN A 151 -10.03 -25.53 17.81
C ASN A 151 -9.44 -26.91 17.46
N SER A 152 -8.20 -26.96 16.98
CA SER A 152 -7.49 -28.16 16.59
C SER A 152 -6.44 -28.46 17.66
N THR A 153 -6.84 -29.27 18.64
CA THR A 153 -5.99 -29.93 19.62
C THR A 153 -4.99 -30.86 18.92
N THR A 154 -3.85 -30.34 18.49
CA THR A 154 -2.71 -31.16 18.04
C THR A 154 -1.41 -30.65 18.69
N PRO A 155 -0.74 -31.46 19.52
CA PRO A 155 0.31 -31.00 20.44
C PRO A 155 1.70 -30.74 19.84
N ASP A 156 1.97 -31.05 18.56
CA ASP A 156 3.33 -30.94 17.99
C ASP A 156 3.72 -29.54 17.46
N ARG A 157 3.09 -28.46 17.93
CA ARG A 157 3.16 -27.12 17.29
C ARG A 157 3.88 -26.01 18.07
N GLU A 158 4.57 -26.32 19.18
CA GLU A 158 5.10 -25.30 20.10
C GLU A 158 6.24 -24.44 19.52
N ARG A 159 7.04 -24.93 18.55
CA ARG A 159 8.23 -24.20 18.08
C ARG A 159 7.98 -23.22 16.93
N THR A 160 6.93 -23.43 16.13
CA THR A 160 6.50 -22.49 15.07
C THR A 160 5.46 -21.48 15.54
N ALA A 161 4.92 -21.63 16.76
CA ALA A 161 3.92 -20.73 17.30
C ALA A 161 4.52 -19.35 17.62
N THR A 162 5.66 -19.30 18.31
CA THR A 162 6.24 -18.05 18.83
C THR A 162 6.65 -17.04 17.76
N GLU A 163 7.21 -17.47 16.61
CA GLU A 163 7.53 -16.54 15.51
C GLU A 163 6.29 -16.03 14.77
N ASN A 164 5.29 -16.90 14.59
CA ASN A 164 4.04 -16.53 13.95
C ASN A 164 3.19 -15.60 14.84
N ASP A 165 3.23 -15.80 16.15
CA ASP A 165 2.50 -14.98 17.12
C ASP A 165 3.07 -13.56 17.19
N ALA A 166 4.40 -13.41 17.23
CA ALA A 166 5.03 -12.08 17.22
C ALA A 166 4.81 -11.32 15.90
N LEU A 167 4.82 -12.03 14.76
CA LEU A 167 4.49 -11.42 13.46
C LEU A 167 3.01 -11.06 13.36
N ALA A 168 2.12 -11.90 13.89
CA ALA A 168 0.69 -11.65 13.96
C ALA A 168 0.37 -10.45 14.87
N GLU A 169 1.04 -10.29 16.01
CA GLU A 169 0.79 -9.19 16.95
C GLU A 169 1.23 -7.83 16.41
N VAL A 170 2.43 -7.74 15.81
CA VAL A 170 2.92 -6.51 15.17
C VAL A 170 2.07 -6.16 13.96
N TRP A 171 1.68 -7.16 13.17
CA TRP A 171 0.80 -6.97 12.01
C TRP A 171 -0.60 -6.56 12.45
N HIS A 172 -1.20 -7.20 13.46
CA HIS A 172 -2.49 -6.82 14.02
C HIS A 172 -2.47 -5.39 14.54
N SER A 173 -1.43 -4.98 15.27
CA SER A 173 -1.34 -3.61 15.79
C SER A 173 -1.27 -2.56 14.67
N ASP A 174 -0.45 -2.78 13.63
CA ASP A 174 -0.32 -1.89 12.48
C ASP A 174 -1.60 -1.88 11.61
N MET A 175 -2.18 -3.05 11.37
CA MET A 175 -3.44 -3.20 10.62
C MET A 175 -4.61 -2.56 11.35
N HIS A 176 -4.73 -2.79 12.65
CA HIS A 176 -5.85 -2.29 13.43
C HIS A 176 -5.82 -0.76 13.50
N LEU A 177 -4.63 -0.15 13.57
CA LEU A 177 -4.48 1.30 13.44
C LEU A 177 -4.93 1.79 12.06
N LYS A 178 -4.46 1.15 10.98
CA LYS A 178 -4.78 1.54 9.59
C LYS A 178 -6.26 1.34 9.25
N VAL A 179 -6.86 0.23 9.67
CA VAL A 179 -8.29 -0.08 9.53
C VAL A 179 -9.13 0.86 10.40
N SER A 180 -8.72 1.17 11.63
CA SER A 180 -9.42 2.16 12.45
C SER A 180 -9.37 3.56 11.80
N ILE A 181 -8.25 3.96 11.22
CA ILE A 181 -8.13 5.20 10.45
C ILE A 181 -9.09 5.17 9.26
N ALA A 182 -9.10 4.10 8.46
CA ALA A 182 -10.02 3.93 7.33
C ALA A 182 -11.49 3.99 7.76
N ARG A 183 -11.87 3.33 8.86
CA ARG A 183 -13.23 3.39 9.42
C ARG A 183 -13.60 4.77 9.95
N ILE A 184 -12.65 5.53 10.48
CA ILE A 184 -12.87 6.92 10.87
C ILE A 184 -13.19 7.77 9.62
N PHE A 185 -12.52 7.50 8.49
CA PHE A 185 -12.85 8.14 7.22
C PHE A 185 -14.24 7.75 6.71
N GLU A 186 -14.59 6.46 6.73
CA GLU A 186 -15.91 5.97 6.32
C GLU A 186 -17.04 6.57 7.17
N ARG A 187 -16.87 6.57 8.51
CA ARG A 187 -17.89 7.09 9.45
C ARG A 187 -18.07 8.59 9.39
N LYS A 188 -17.03 9.34 9.00
CA LYS A 188 -17.15 10.79 8.86
C LYS A 188 -17.83 11.21 7.57
N SER A 189 -18.21 10.27 6.69
CA SER A 189 -19.08 10.46 5.51
C SER A 189 -19.05 11.89 4.99
N LEU A 190 -17.87 12.34 4.58
CA LEU A 190 -17.78 13.54 3.76
C LEU A 190 -18.49 13.17 2.45
N PRO A 191 -19.46 13.96 1.97
CA PRO A 191 -20.10 13.68 0.70
C PRO A 191 -19.01 13.50 -0.36
N PRO A 192 -19.13 12.49 -1.26
CA PRO A 192 -18.16 12.31 -2.33
C PRO A 192 -18.01 13.64 -3.09
N LEU A 193 -16.76 14.08 -3.27
CA LEU A 193 -16.39 15.35 -3.91
C LEU A 193 -16.99 15.53 -5.32
N SER A 194 -17.42 14.43 -5.93
CA SER A 194 -18.25 14.41 -7.13
C SER A 194 -19.73 14.56 -6.76
N ASP A 195 -20.22 15.79 -6.64
CA ASP A 195 -21.67 16.04 -6.78
C ASP A 195 -22.05 15.68 -8.24
N PRO A 196 -23.02 14.77 -8.48
CA PRO A 196 -23.51 14.49 -9.83
C PRO A 196 -24.06 15.74 -10.55
N ARG A 197 -24.22 16.88 -9.87
CA ARG A 197 -24.61 18.17 -10.42
C ARG A 197 -23.49 18.96 -11.12
N GLY A 198 -22.27 18.43 -11.24
CA GLY A 198 -21.23 19.02 -12.08
C GLY A 198 -20.52 20.24 -11.48
N LEU A 199 -20.54 20.38 -10.15
CA LEU A 199 -19.67 21.34 -9.47
C LEU A 199 -18.21 20.95 -9.69
N GLN A 200 -17.42 21.87 -10.21
CA GLN A 200 -16.00 21.69 -10.48
C GLN A 200 -15.28 21.26 -9.18
N PRO A 201 -14.49 20.17 -9.17
CA PRO A 201 -13.78 19.67 -7.99
C PRO A 201 -12.84 20.67 -7.30
N SER A 202 -12.55 21.80 -7.93
CA SER A 202 -11.51 22.74 -7.50
C SER A 202 -11.77 23.43 -6.17
N GLU A 203 -13.03 23.65 -5.77
CA GLU A 203 -13.34 24.41 -4.55
C GLU A 203 -13.40 23.52 -3.30
N ALA A 204 -13.95 22.30 -3.40
CA ALA A 204 -14.12 21.40 -2.26
C ALA A 204 -12.83 20.64 -1.88
N VAL A 205 -11.83 20.57 -2.77
CA VAL A 205 -10.50 20.04 -2.45
C VAL A 205 -9.68 21.03 -1.59
N SER A 206 -10.00 22.32 -1.62
CA SER A 206 -9.25 23.36 -0.89
C SER A 206 -9.43 23.33 0.63
N THR A 207 -10.53 22.74 1.12
CA THR A 207 -10.85 22.61 2.55
C THR A 207 -10.36 21.29 3.15
N PHE A 208 -9.81 20.38 2.34
CA PHE A 208 -9.30 19.12 2.84
C PHE A 208 -8.00 19.36 3.61
N ASN A 209 -7.94 18.87 4.86
CA ASN A 209 -6.77 19.09 5.71
C ASN A 209 -5.54 18.39 5.08
N PRO A 210 -4.57 19.15 4.51
CA PRO A 210 -3.41 18.57 3.85
C PRO A 210 -2.55 17.75 4.82
N HIS A 211 -2.64 18.02 6.13
CA HIS A 211 -1.98 17.25 7.18
C HIS A 211 -2.51 15.83 7.30
N LEU A 212 -3.76 15.57 6.90
CA LEU A 212 -4.36 14.24 6.97
C LEU A 212 -3.86 13.35 5.80
N ILE A 213 -3.74 13.93 4.60
CA ILE A 213 -3.09 13.29 3.44
C ILE A 213 -1.62 13.06 3.73
N LEU A 214 -0.96 14.06 4.33
CA LEU A 214 0.44 13.97 4.72
C LEU A 214 0.64 12.90 5.79
N ALA A 215 -0.18 12.86 6.84
CA ALA A 215 -0.14 11.85 7.90
C ALA A 215 -0.36 10.44 7.34
N HIS A 216 -1.35 10.28 6.46
CA HIS A 216 -1.63 9.00 5.84
C HIS A 216 -0.46 8.53 4.94
N THR A 217 0.07 9.42 4.09
CA THR A 217 1.22 9.11 3.23
C THR A 217 2.56 9.01 3.98
N THR A 218 2.71 9.64 5.15
CA THR A 218 3.87 9.47 6.03
C THR A 218 3.77 8.19 6.84
N LEU A 219 2.61 7.81 7.35
CA LEU A 219 2.40 6.50 7.99
C LEU A 219 2.61 5.34 7.00
N TYR A 220 2.20 5.55 5.75
CA TYR A 220 2.43 4.59 4.68
C TYR A 220 3.91 4.51 4.27
N GLY A 221 4.56 5.68 4.15
CA GLY A 221 5.98 5.77 3.85
C GLY A 221 6.85 5.21 4.98
N SER A 222 6.54 5.53 6.23
CA SER A 222 7.28 5.04 7.40
C SER A 222 7.13 3.54 7.56
N GLY A 223 5.95 2.96 7.33
CA GLY A 223 5.75 1.51 7.33
C GLY A 223 6.58 0.79 6.24
N LEU A 224 6.58 1.34 5.02
CA LEU A 224 7.40 0.84 3.91
C LEU A 224 8.90 0.92 4.22
N ILE A 225 9.35 2.04 4.79
CA ILE A 225 10.77 2.23 5.08
C ILE A 225 11.22 1.40 6.29
N LEU A 226 10.46 1.36 7.39
CA LEU A 226 10.75 0.50 8.54
C LEU A 226 10.85 -0.98 8.14
N TRP A 227 10.01 -1.41 7.20
CA TRP A 227 10.11 -2.76 6.63
C TRP A 227 11.38 -2.95 5.80
N SER A 228 11.71 -1.97 4.96
CA SER A 228 12.93 -1.98 4.14
C SER A 228 14.20 -2.07 4.98
N LEU A 229 14.17 -1.48 6.20
CA LEU A 229 15.26 -1.52 7.17
C LEU A 229 15.30 -2.85 7.93
N ARG A 230 14.13 -3.40 8.29
CA ARG A 230 14.04 -4.72 8.97
C ARG A 230 14.51 -5.87 8.07
N ALA A 231 14.30 -5.78 6.76
CA ALA A 231 14.83 -6.75 5.80
C ALA A 231 16.37 -6.75 5.71
N HIS A 232 17.04 -5.74 6.27
CA HIS A 232 18.49 -5.57 6.21
C HIS A 232 19.21 -5.71 7.57
N GLU A 233 18.52 -6.10 8.65
CA GLU A 233 19.07 -6.19 10.03
C GLU A 233 19.83 -4.93 10.51
N ASP A 234 19.71 -3.79 9.83
CA ASP A 234 20.45 -2.58 10.16
C ASP A 234 19.66 -1.74 11.17
N ILE A 235 19.92 -2.01 12.44
CA ILE A 235 19.29 -1.34 13.59
C ILE A 235 19.64 0.15 13.63
N GLN A 236 20.84 0.57 13.20
CA GLN A 236 21.25 1.99 13.22
C GLN A 236 20.51 2.83 12.18
N ALA A 237 20.16 2.23 11.04
CA ALA A 237 19.36 2.91 10.03
C ALA A 237 17.92 3.18 10.51
N LYS A 238 17.42 2.40 11.48
CA LYS A 238 16.07 2.56 12.07
C LYS A 238 15.94 3.84 12.89
N ASP A 239 16.93 4.15 13.72
CA ASP A 239 16.88 5.32 14.61
C ASP A 239 17.02 6.64 13.85
N LYS A 240 17.96 6.72 12.89
CA LYS A 240 18.11 7.89 12.00
C LYS A 240 16.86 8.14 11.15
N LEU A 241 16.15 7.09 10.77
CA LEU A 241 14.90 7.25 10.03
C LEU A 241 13.77 7.79 10.92
N LEU A 242 13.70 7.34 12.17
CA LEU A 242 12.76 7.87 13.15
C LEU A 242 12.98 9.38 13.33
N GLU A 243 14.24 9.80 13.41
CA GLU A 243 14.63 11.22 13.45
C GLU A 243 14.24 11.96 12.15
N CYS A 244 14.46 11.37 10.96
CA CYS A 244 14.03 11.98 9.69
C CYS A 244 12.50 12.10 9.56
N LEU A 245 11.75 11.11 10.04
CA LEU A 245 10.29 11.13 10.04
C LEU A 245 9.76 12.18 11.04
N GLN A 246 10.40 12.32 12.20
CA GLN A 246 10.13 13.39 13.16
C GLN A 246 10.45 14.77 12.55
N ALA A 247 11.56 14.90 11.81
CA ALA A 247 11.91 16.13 11.11
C ALA A 247 10.92 16.50 9.99
N LEU A 248 10.42 15.49 9.23
CA LEU A 248 9.36 15.67 8.23
C LEU A 248 8.03 16.13 8.83
N TRP A 249 7.75 15.76 10.09
CA TRP A 249 6.60 16.27 10.84
C TRP A 249 6.77 17.72 11.34
N MET A 250 8.01 18.23 11.40
CA MET A 250 8.30 19.59 11.89
C MET A 250 8.40 20.66 10.79
N PHE A 251 8.26 20.32 9.51
CA PHE A 251 8.23 21.32 8.44
C PHE A 251 6.86 22.01 8.35
N PRO A 252 6.76 23.32 8.57
CA PRO A 252 5.54 24.05 8.27
C PRO A 252 5.37 24.12 6.75
N CYS A 253 4.29 23.52 6.22
CA CYS A 253 3.85 23.76 4.86
C CYS A 253 3.46 25.24 4.73
N ARG A 254 4.21 26.01 3.93
CA ARG A 254 3.82 27.35 3.46
C ARG A 254 3.00 27.25 2.19
#